data_AF-A0A857J8Q5-F1
#
_entry.id   AF-A0A857J8Q5-F1
#
_cell.length_a   1.000
_cell.length_b   1.000
_cell.length_c   1.000
_cell.angle_alpha   90.00
_cell.angle_beta   90.00
_cell.angle_gamma   90.00
#
_symmetry.space_group_name_H-M   'P 1'
#
loop_
_entity.id
_entity.type
_entity.pdbx_description
1 polymer ?
#
loop_
_entity_poly.entity_id
_entity_poly.type
_entity_poly.pdbx_seq_one_letter_code
_entity_poly.pdbx_strand_id
1 'polypeptide(L)'
;MADITLVRQEATEITEADRVVARRVIFSIVDGLGGTGRRQWRRFWNRVFKLEPGEMIDIKTHQARLGWFHRKHMALEQVLFEAQDKFETFEAFRTWLKVGSGFVDWYPGPKGGVIPVPRSISYSKLEQGDMEKFHGDAIDFLRTEHAGKTLWKHLSVTQRLDVLETILGNFGE
;
A
#
# COMPACT_ATOMS: atom_id res chain seq x y z
N MET A 1 -5.46 5.57 0.95
CA MET A 1 -6.54 5.83 -0.02
C MET A 1 -6.02 5.55 -1.42
N ALA A 2 -6.59 4.57 -2.11
CA ALA A 2 -6.32 4.42 -3.53
C ALA A 2 -7.12 5.50 -4.28
N ASP A 3 -6.41 6.52 -4.73
CA ASP A 3 -6.92 7.58 -5.59
C ASP A 3 -6.75 7.16 -7.05
N ILE A 4 -7.86 7.07 -7.78
CA ILE A 4 -7.86 6.75 -9.20
C ILE A 4 -8.36 7.99 -9.93
N THR A 5 -7.49 8.61 -10.72
CA THR A 5 -7.85 9.71 -11.63
C THR A 5 -8.14 9.13 -13.00
N LEU A 6 -9.37 9.31 -13.46
CA LEU A 6 -9.81 8.89 -14.79
C LEU A 6 -9.96 10.10 -15.70
N VAL A 7 -9.47 9.98 -16.93
CA VAL A 7 -9.63 10.98 -17.99
C VAL A 7 -10.36 10.34 -19.17
N ARG A 8 -11.32 11.05 -19.75
CA ARG A 8 -11.99 10.58 -20.96
C ARG A 8 -11.06 10.70 -22.17
N GLN A 9 -10.78 9.57 -22.81
CA GLN A 9 -10.12 9.51 -24.13
C GLN A 9 -11.13 9.72 -25.27
N GLU A 10 -10.63 10.01 -26.47
CA GLU A 10 -11.46 10.11 -27.68
C GLU A 10 -12.35 8.87 -27.84
N ALA A 11 -13.63 9.12 -28.12
CA ALA A 11 -14.61 8.06 -28.18
C ALA A 11 -14.43 7.24 -29.46
N THR A 12 -14.17 5.94 -29.31
CA THR A 12 -14.38 4.99 -30.41
C THR A 12 -15.89 4.79 -30.61
N GLU A 13 -16.34 4.63 -31.86
CA GLU A 13 -17.73 4.24 -32.12
C GLU A 13 -18.02 2.86 -31.51
N ILE A 14 -19.00 2.80 -30.62
CA ILE A 14 -19.47 1.57 -29.98
C ILE A 14 -20.83 1.24 -30.56
N THR A 15 -21.00 0.01 -31.07
CA THR A 15 -22.28 -0.45 -31.59
C THR A 15 -23.35 -0.49 -30.49
N GLU A 16 -24.64 -0.41 -30.86
CA GLU A 16 -25.70 -0.48 -29.85
C GLU A 16 -25.75 -1.87 -29.17
N ALA A 17 -25.37 -2.93 -29.89
CA ALA A 17 -25.24 -4.27 -29.32
C ALA A 17 -24.18 -4.30 -28.20
N ASP A 18 -23.00 -3.71 -28.44
CA ASP A 18 -21.92 -3.65 -27.44
C ASP A 18 -22.30 -2.78 -26.24
N ARG A 19 -23.05 -1.69 -26.46
CA ARG A 19 -23.57 -0.85 -25.37
C ARG A 19 -24.51 -1.62 -24.45
N VAL A 20 -25.39 -2.45 -25.01
CA VAL A 20 -26.31 -3.29 -24.22
C VAL A 20 -25.53 -4.34 -23.42
N VAL A 21 -24.55 -5.00 -24.04
CA VAL A 21 -23.68 -5.98 -23.37
C VAL A 21 -22.91 -5.31 -22.22
N ALA A 22 -22.28 -4.16 -22.46
CA ALA A 22 -21.53 -3.42 -21.46
C ALA A 22 -22.41 -3.04 -20.25
N ARG A 23 -23.62 -2.51 -20.49
CA ARG A 23 -24.57 -2.19 -19.41
C ARG A 23 -24.95 -3.43 -18.60
N ARG A 24 -25.18 -4.57 -19.25
CA ARG A 24 -25.49 -5.82 -18.56
C ARG A 24 -24.33 -6.23 -17.67
N VAL A 25 -23.10 -6.25 -18.17
CA VAL A 25 -21.91 -6.60 -17.38
C VAL A 25 -21.79 -5.69 -16.15
N ILE A 26 -21.86 -4.38 -16.36
CA ILE A 26 -21.62 -3.38 -15.32
C ILE A 26 -22.69 -3.38 -14.22
N PHE A 27 -23.96 -3.61 -14.57
CA PHE A 27 -25.07 -3.49 -13.62
C PHE A 27 -25.67 -4.83 -13.17
N SER A 28 -25.28 -5.97 -13.74
CA SER A 28 -25.79 -7.29 -13.32
C SER A 28 -24.84 -8.08 -12.43
N ILE A 29 -23.52 -7.92 -12.61
CA ILE A 29 -22.52 -8.66 -11.82
C ILE A 29 -22.23 -7.93 -10.50
N VAL A 30 -22.21 -6.59 -10.53
CA VAL A 30 -21.98 -5.72 -9.37
C VAL A 30 -23.05 -4.62 -9.34
N ASP A 31 -23.77 -4.48 -8.23
CA ASP A 31 -24.72 -3.38 -7.99
C ASP A 31 -24.57 -2.87 -6.56
N GLY A 32 -25.06 -1.67 -6.31
CA GLY A 32 -25.01 -1.08 -4.98
C GLY A 32 -25.90 -1.81 -3.97
N LEU A 33 -25.46 -1.86 -2.72
CA LEU A 33 -26.21 -2.50 -1.63
C LEU A 33 -27.48 -1.70 -1.29
N GLY A 34 -28.64 -2.38 -1.31
CA GLY A 34 -29.94 -1.77 -1.01
C GLY A 34 -30.40 -0.70 -2.01
N GLY A 35 -31.59 -0.14 -1.80
CA GLY A 35 -32.19 0.82 -2.75
C GLY A 35 -31.38 2.10 -2.94
N THR A 36 -30.72 2.59 -1.88
CA THR A 36 -29.87 3.78 -1.94
C THR A 36 -28.56 3.52 -2.65
N GLY A 37 -27.87 2.42 -2.34
CA GLY A 37 -26.63 2.04 -3.02
C GLY A 37 -26.85 1.84 -4.52
N ARG A 38 -27.91 1.12 -4.90
CA ARG A 38 -28.30 0.93 -6.31
C ARG A 38 -28.45 2.25 -7.09
N ARG A 39 -29.05 3.27 -6.46
CA ARG A 39 -29.19 4.61 -7.07
C ARG A 39 -27.86 5.34 -7.16
N GLN A 40 -27.02 5.28 -6.11
CA GLN A 40 -25.69 5.89 -6.13
C GLN A 40 -24.80 5.26 -7.20
N TRP A 41 -24.84 3.93 -7.34
CA TRP A 41 -24.09 3.19 -8.36
C TRP A 41 -24.46 3.61 -9.79
N ARG A 42 -25.77 3.69 -10.07
CA ARG A 42 -26.28 4.17 -11.37
C ARG A 42 -25.86 5.63 -11.64
N ARG A 43 -25.93 6.51 -10.63
CA ARG A 43 -25.50 7.91 -10.77
C ARG A 43 -24.00 8.02 -11.05
N PHE A 44 -23.18 7.22 -10.37
CA PHE A 44 -21.73 7.20 -10.59
C PHE A 44 -21.39 6.83 -12.04
N TRP A 45 -21.88 5.68 -12.54
CA TRP A 45 -21.63 5.27 -13.92
C TRP A 45 -22.20 6.24 -14.95
N ASN A 46 -23.37 6.81 -14.70
CA ASN A 46 -23.94 7.84 -15.56
C ASN A 46 -23.04 9.09 -15.65
N ARG A 47 -22.30 9.45 -14.60
CA ARG A 47 -21.32 10.55 -14.65
C ARG A 47 -20.09 10.13 -15.45
N VAL A 48 -19.54 8.95 -15.17
CA VAL A 48 -18.36 8.42 -15.89
C VAL A 48 -18.60 8.37 -17.40
N PHE A 49 -19.77 7.87 -17.84
CA PHE A 49 -20.09 7.77 -19.27
C PHE A 49 -20.41 9.11 -19.95
N LYS A 50 -20.72 10.14 -19.18
CA LYS A 50 -21.05 11.48 -19.69
C LYS A 50 -19.85 12.42 -19.69
N LEU A 51 -18.67 11.96 -19.27
CA LEU A 51 -17.47 12.78 -19.33
C LEU A 51 -17.16 13.16 -20.77
N GLU A 52 -16.82 14.43 -20.97
CA GLU A 52 -16.30 14.97 -22.22
C GLU A 52 -14.76 14.83 -22.27
N PRO A 53 -14.15 14.78 -23.46
CA PRO A 53 -12.69 14.74 -23.58
C PRO A 53 -12.02 15.88 -22.81
N GLY A 54 -11.07 15.54 -21.94
CA GLY A 54 -10.39 16.50 -21.06
C GLY A 54 -11.05 16.68 -19.69
N GLU A 55 -12.26 16.17 -19.47
CA GLU A 55 -12.84 16.10 -18.12
C GLU A 55 -12.23 14.96 -17.30
N MET A 56 -12.10 15.21 -15.99
CA MET A 56 -11.50 14.29 -15.04
C MET A 56 -12.46 13.94 -13.91
N ILE A 57 -12.44 12.68 -13.46
CA ILE A 57 -13.09 12.25 -12.23
C ILE A 57 -12.04 11.61 -11.34
N ASP A 58 -12.00 12.07 -10.08
CA ASP A 58 -11.26 11.42 -9.02
C ASP A 58 -12.18 10.47 -8.24
N ILE A 59 -11.77 9.21 -8.16
CA ILE A 59 -12.47 8.18 -7.40
C ILE A 59 -11.62 7.85 -6.18
N LYS A 60 -12.18 8.10 -5.00
CA LYS A 60 -11.59 7.71 -3.72
C LYS A 60 -12.22 6.41 -3.25
N THR A 61 -11.42 5.37 -3.12
CA THR A 61 -11.87 4.10 -2.54
C THR A 61 -11.26 3.90 -1.17
N HIS A 62 -12.04 3.38 -0.24
CA HIS A 62 -11.59 3.04 1.11
C HIS A 62 -11.63 1.53 1.28
N GLN A 63 -10.48 0.93 1.53
CA GLN A 63 -10.37 -0.49 1.87
C GLN A 63 -10.08 -0.64 3.36
N ALA A 64 -11.03 -1.24 4.07
CA ALA A 64 -10.86 -1.54 5.49
C ALA A 64 -9.67 -2.48 5.70
N ARG A 65 -8.94 -2.25 6.80
CA ARG A 65 -7.79 -3.05 7.20
C ARG A 65 -8.15 -4.53 7.37
N LEU A 66 -7.26 -5.40 6.91
CA LEU A 66 -7.34 -6.84 7.11
C LEU A 66 -6.52 -7.23 8.35
N GLY A 67 -7.21 -7.70 9.40
CA GLY A 67 -6.56 -8.02 10.67
C GLY A 67 -5.47 -9.09 10.57
N TRP A 68 -5.63 -10.08 9.67
CA TRP A 68 -4.62 -11.13 9.47
C TRP A 68 -3.33 -10.57 8.86
N PHE A 69 -3.43 -9.62 7.92
CA PHE A 69 -2.29 -9.00 7.27
C PHE A 69 -1.47 -8.17 8.28
N HIS A 70 -2.16 -7.44 9.14
CA HIS A 70 -1.50 -6.72 10.22
C HIS A 70 -0.75 -7.67 11.17
N ARG A 71 -1.39 -8.78 11.59
CA ARG A 71 -0.72 -9.79 12.44
C ARG A 71 0.49 -10.41 11.77
N LYS A 72 0.37 -10.75 10.48
CA LYS A 72 1.47 -11.28 9.66
C LYS A 72 2.68 -10.34 9.70
N HIS A 73 2.46 -9.06 9.37
CA HIS A 73 3.54 -8.07 9.37
C HIS A 73 4.14 -7.84 10.77
N MET A 74 3.34 -7.77 11.82
CA MET A 74 3.85 -7.65 13.20
C MET A 74 4.72 -8.85 13.60
N ALA A 75 4.31 -10.06 13.23
CA ALA A 75 5.08 -11.27 13.50
C ALA A 75 6.41 -11.29 12.73
N LEU A 76 6.42 -10.84 11.47
CA LEU A 76 7.64 -10.67 10.69
C LEU A 76 8.60 -9.66 11.33
N GLU A 77 8.09 -8.49 11.75
CA GLU A 77 8.89 -7.48 12.46
C GLU A 77 9.52 -8.08 13.73
N GLN A 78 8.75 -8.85 14.50
CA GLN A 78 9.21 -9.46 15.75
C GLN A 78 10.32 -10.49 15.52
N VAL A 79 10.14 -11.40 14.57
CA VAL A 79 11.16 -12.42 14.24
C VAL A 79 12.44 -11.77 13.74
N LEU A 80 12.34 -10.74 12.88
CA LEU A 80 13.53 -9.99 12.44
C LEU A 80 14.23 -9.27 13.58
N PHE A 81 13.47 -8.66 14.49
CA PHE A 81 14.02 -7.97 15.65
C PHE A 81 14.78 -8.92 16.58
N GLU A 82 14.30 -10.14 16.76
CA GLU A 82 14.96 -11.17 17.57
C GLU A 82 16.22 -11.72 16.88
N ALA A 83 16.28 -11.70 15.56
CA ALA A 83 17.39 -12.23 14.78
C ALA A 83 18.55 -11.23 14.54
N GLN A 84 18.34 -9.94 14.79
CA GLN A 84 19.32 -8.87 14.50
C GLN A 84 20.16 -8.47 15.72
N ASP A 85 21.35 -7.91 15.50
CA ASP A 85 22.31 -7.61 16.58
C ASP A 85 22.38 -6.14 17.01
N LYS A 86 21.64 -5.26 16.32
CA LYS A 86 21.86 -3.80 16.35
C LYS A 86 20.97 -3.04 17.32
N PHE A 87 19.70 -3.41 17.40
CA PHE A 87 18.67 -2.69 18.15
C PHE A 87 18.35 -3.43 19.44
N GLU A 88 18.35 -2.70 20.55
CA GLU A 88 18.00 -3.24 21.87
C GLU A 88 16.50 -3.19 22.15
N THR A 89 15.76 -2.30 21.47
CA THR A 89 14.32 -2.14 21.65
C THR A 89 13.58 -2.29 20.33
N PHE A 90 12.43 -2.95 20.41
CA PHE A 90 11.57 -3.18 19.25
C PHE A 90 11.09 -1.85 18.62
N GLU A 91 10.84 -0.84 19.45
CA GLU A 91 10.43 0.48 18.98
C GLU A 91 11.52 1.19 18.16
N ALA A 92 12.79 1.10 18.57
CA ALA A 92 13.91 1.67 17.81
C ALA A 92 14.10 0.95 16.47
N PHE A 93 14.04 -0.38 16.47
CA PHE A 93 14.08 -1.19 15.24
C PHE A 93 12.97 -0.79 14.27
N ARG A 94 11.73 -0.72 14.76
CA ARG A 94 10.58 -0.37 13.94
C ARG A 94 10.62 1.07 13.41
N THR A 95 11.12 1.99 14.24
CA THR A 95 11.36 3.37 13.82
C THR A 95 12.38 3.43 12.69
N TRP A 96 13.49 2.71 12.82
CA TRP A 96 14.49 2.59 11.78
C TRP A 96 13.93 1.96 10.50
N LEU A 97 13.14 0.89 10.61
CA LEU A 97 12.52 0.21 9.47
C LEU A 97 11.61 1.17 8.69
N LYS A 98 10.76 1.93 9.39
CA LYS A 98 9.90 2.94 8.76
C LYS A 98 10.69 4.05 8.07
N VAL A 99 11.78 4.51 8.68
CA VAL A 99 12.64 5.54 8.08
C VAL A 99 13.33 4.99 6.83
N GLY A 100 13.89 3.78 6.92
CA GLY A 100 14.57 3.10 5.83
C GLY A 100 13.66 2.78 4.65
N SER A 101 12.41 2.40 4.90
CA SER A 101 11.39 2.16 3.88
C SER A 101 10.74 3.43 3.34
N GLY A 102 11.14 4.62 3.83
CA GLY A 102 10.56 5.89 3.43
C GLY A 102 9.13 6.14 3.93
N PHE A 103 8.64 5.37 4.91
CA PHE A 103 7.32 5.54 5.52
C PHE A 103 7.31 6.67 6.56
N VAL A 104 7.59 7.87 6.07
CA VAL A 104 7.84 9.07 6.87
C VAL A 104 7.17 10.29 6.26
N ASP A 105 6.91 11.28 7.10
CA ASP A 105 6.66 12.65 6.68
C ASP A 105 7.94 13.47 6.82
N TRP A 106 8.26 14.25 5.79
CA TRP A 106 9.45 15.08 5.77
C TRP A 106 9.12 16.48 6.27
N TYR A 107 9.84 16.92 7.30
CA TYR A 107 9.67 18.26 7.88
C TYR A 107 10.97 19.07 7.79
N PRO A 108 10.90 20.41 7.69
CA PRO A 108 12.06 21.26 7.82
C PRO A 108 12.60 21.19 9.25
N GLY A 109 13.87 20.80 9.38
CA GLY A 109 14.57 20.74 10.64
C GLY A 109 15.06 22.11 11.12
N PRO A 110 15.40 22.25 12.41
CA PRO A 110 15.77 23.53 13.02
C PRO A 110 17.00 24.23 12.39
N LYS A 111 17.83 23.47 11.66
CA LYS A 111 19.07 23.94 11.02
C LYS A 111 19.00 23.92 9.49
N GLY A 112 17.80 23.87 8.91
CA GLY A 112 17.60 23.93 7.45
C GLY A 112 17.73 22.61 6.69
N GLY A 113 18.13 21.51 7.34
CA GLY A 113 18.05 20.16 6.76
C GLY A 113 16.64 19.57 6.90
N VAL A 114 16.26 18.61 6.06
CA VAL A 114 14.98 17.88 6.22
C VAL A 114 15.13 16.74 7.21
N ILE A 115 14.14 16.57 8.09
CA ILE A 115 14.09 15.46 9.05
C ILE A 115 12.93 14.51 8.70
N PRO A 116 13.17 13.18 8.71
CA PRO A 116 12.11 12.20 8.56
C PRO A 116 11.38 12.00 9.89
N VAL A 117 10.07 12.09 9.88
CA VAL A 117 9.20 11.77 11.02
C VAL A 117 8.38 10.53 10.67
N PRO A 118 8.60 9.37 11.33
CA PRO A 118 7.89 8.14 11.02
C PRO A 118 6.38 8.29 11.14
N ARG A 119 5.67 7.83 10.11
CA ARG A 119 4.21 7.78 10.15
C ARG A 119 3.73 6.70 11.11
N SER A 120 2.54 6.91 11.66
CA SER A 120 1.89 5.89 12.47
C SER A 120 1.30 4.80 11.58
N ILE A 121 1.53 3.54 11.96
CA ILE A 121 0.86 2.39 11.34
C ILE A 121 -0.25 1.83 12.24
N SER A 122 -0.73 2.65 13.18
CA SER A 122 -1.84 2.27 14.03
C SER A 122 -3.05 1.89 13.18
N TYR A 123 -3.73 0.82 13.59
CA TYR A 123 -4.86 0.23 12.84
C TYR A 123 -5.95 1.25 12.47
N SER A 124 -6.19 2.25 13.32
CA SER A 124 -7.20 3.29 13.12
C SER A 124 -6.81 4.41 12.15
N LYS A 125 -5.54 4.49 11.73
CA LYS A 125 -5.01 5.61 10.92
C LYS A 125 -4.54 5.21 9.53
N LEU A 126 -4.52 3.92 9.21
CA LEU A 126 -3.98 3.39 7.97
C LEU A 126 -5.00 2.48 7.30
N GLU A 127 -5.20 2.63 6.00
CA GLU A 127 -6.03 1.73 5.19
C GLU A 127 -5.26 0.48 4.77
N GLN A 128 -5.95 -0.53 4.24
CA GLN A 128 -5.30 -1.78 3.86
C GLN A 128 -4.23 -1.59 2.78
N GLY A 129 -4.56 -0.89 1.69
CA GLY A 129 -3.62 -0.67 0.58
C GLY A 129 -2.36 0.08 1.03
N ASP A 130 -2.50 1.08 1.91
CA ASP A 130 -1.36 1.83 2.43
C ASP A 130 -0.45 0.95 3.31
N MET A 131 -1.01 -0.02 4.04
CA MET A 131 -0.21 -0.99 4.78
C MET A 131 0.47 -1.99 3.86
N GLU A 132 -0.22 -2.52 2.85
CA GLU A 132 0.38 -3.46 1.90
C GLU A 132 1.56 -2.81 1.18
N LYS A 133 1.40 -1.53 0.80
CA LYS A 133 2.50 -0.74 0.26
C LYS A 133 3.66 -0.63 1.25
N PHE A 134 3.40 -0.18 2.49
CA PHE A 134 4.44 -0.08 3.51
C PHE A 134 5.16 -1.41 3.76
N HIS A 135 4.41 -2.51 3.82
CA HIS A 135 4.96 -3.85 4.00
C HIS A 135 5.93 -4.22 2.87
N GLY A 136 5.52 -4.01 1.61
CA GLY A 136 6.40 -4.22 0.45
C GLY A 136 7.64 -3.32 0.50
N ASP A 137 7.45 -2.02 0.73
CA ASP A 137 8.56 -1.06 0.82
C ASP A 137 9.57 -1.45 1.94
N ALA A 138 9.06 -1.98 3.07
CA ALA A 138 9.88 -2.44 4.19
C ALA A 138 10.69 -3.70 3.84
N ILE A 139 10.09 -4.65 3.12
CA ILE A 139 10.77 -5.85 2.63
C ILE A 139 11.86 -5.48 1.63
N ASP A 140 11.54 -4.61 0.67
CA ASP A 140 12.50 -4.14 -0.33
C ASP A 140 13.69 -3.44 0.35
N PHE A 141 13.41 -2.61 1.36
CA PHE A 141 14.45 -1.99 2.17
C PHE A 141 15.32 -3.02 2.90
N LEU A 142 14.72 -4.04 3.52
CA LEU A 142 15.45 -5.09 4.23
C LEU A 142 16.39 -5.87 3.30
N ARG A 143 15.99 -6.07 2.03
CA ARG A 143 16.81 -6.71 0.99
C ARG A 143 17.99 -5.87 0.52
N THR A 144 18.08 -4.60 0.91
CA THR A 144 19.23 -3.75 0.56
C THR A 144 20.50 -4.15 1.32
N GLU A 145 21.65 -3.93 0.69
CA GLU A 145 22.95 -4.16 1.34
C GLU A 145 23.12 -3.29 2.60
N HIS A 146 22.54 -2.08 2.60
CA HIS A 146 22.57 -1.17 3.75
C HIS A 146 21.86 -1.76 4.98
N ALA A 147 20.66 -2.32 4.78
CA ALA A 147 19.91 -2.95 5.86
C ALA A 147 20.65 -4.17 6.41
N GLY A 148 21.11 -5.07 5.55
CA GLY A 148 21.88 -6.25 5.98
C GLY A 148 23.17 -5.88 6.74
N LYS A 149 23.93 -4.88 6.27
CA LYS A 149 25.12 -4.36 6.97
C LYS A 149 24.79 -3.76 8.33
N THR A 150 23.63 -3.12 8.46
CA THR A 150 23.19 -2.49 9.71
C THR A 150 22.79 -3.54 10.75
N LEU A 151 22.03 -4.55 10.33
CA LEU A 151 21.49 -5.59 11.22
C LEU A 151 22.55 -6.61 11.62
N TRP A 152 23.42 -7.03 10.69
CA TRP A 152 24.42 -8.08 10.90
C TRP A 152 25.79 -7.66 10.37
N LYS A 153 26.40 -6.68 11.02
CA LYS A 153 27.70 -6.12 10.59
C LYS A 153 28.81 -7.18 10.49
N HIS A 154 28.72 -8.23 11.30
CA HIS A 154 29.74 -9.28 11.40
C HIS A 154 29.62 -10.38 10.33
N LEU A 155 28.47 -10.50 9.66
CA LEU A 155 28.24 -11.51 8.62
C LEU A 155 28.73 -11.06 7.23
N SER A 156 29.02 -12.02 6.35
CA SER A 156 29.27 -11.74 4.93
C SER A 156 27.99 -11.31 4.20
N VAL A 157 28.11 -10.75 2.99
CA VAL A 157 26.95 -10.33 2.19
C VAL A 157 26.01 -11.49 1.90
N THR A 158 26.55 -12.66 1.51
CA THR A 158 25.75 -13.87 1.25
C THR A 158 25.02 -14.34 2.51
N GLN A 159 25.71 -14.42 3.64
CA GLN A 159 25.10 -14.84 4.91
C GLN A 159 23.97 -13.91 5.36
N ARG A 160 24.10 -12.60 5.15
CA ARG A 160 23.03 -11.64 5.47
C ARG A 160 21.78 -11.89 4.64
N LEU A 161 21.96 -12.14 3.34
CA LEU A 161 20.85 -12.44 2.43
C LEU A 161 20.20 -13.78 2.79
N ASP A 162 21.00 -14.82 3.06
CA ASP A 162 20.48 -16.14 3.43
C ASP A 162 19.63 -16.08 4.71
N VAL A 163 20.11 -15.36 5.74
CA VAL A 163 19.35 -15.15 6.99
C VAL A 163 18.04 -14.43 6.71
N LEU A 164 18.10 -13.34 5.94
CA LEU A 164 16.91 -12.55 5.61
C LEU A 164 15.89 -13.38 4.84
N GLU A 165 16.27 -14.02 3.73
CA GLU A 165 15.35 -14.78 2.89
C GLU A 165 14.80 -16.02 3.61
N THR A 166 15.56 -16.61 4.53
CA THR A 166 15.04 -17.67 5.42
C THR A 166 13.90 -17.16 6.29
N ILE A 167 14.04 -15.95 6.86
CA ILE A 167 12.98 -15.34 7.68
C ILE A 167 11.80 -14.96 6.80
N LEU A 168 12.03 -14.27 5.67
CA LEU A 168 10.98 -13.83 4.74
C LEU A 168 10.19 -15.00 4.16
N GLY A 169 10.86 -16.10 3.80
CA GLY A 169 10.23 -17.32 3.30
C GLY A 169 9.21 -17.94 4.25
N ASN A 170 9.41 -17.82 5.58
CA ASN A 170 8.43 -18.29 6.57
C ASN A 170 7.11 -17.49 6.55
N PHE A 171 7.12 -16.31 5.96
CA PHE A 171 5.95 -15.46 5.77
C PHE A 171 5.44 -15.47 4.32
N GLY A 172 6.09 -16.20 3.41
CA GLY A 172 5.72 -16.24 2.00
C GLY A 172 5.99 -14.92 1.28
N GLU A 173 7.09 -14.27 1.63
CA GLU A 173 7.64 -13.06 1.00
C GLU A 173 8.82 -13.37 0.07
#